data_AF-A0A7C5KRW1-F1
#
_entry.id   AF-A0A7C5KRW1-F1
#
_cell.length_a   1.000
_cell.length_b   1.000
_cell.length_c   1.000
_cell.angle_alpha   90.00
_cell.angle_beta   90.00
_cell.angle_gamma   90.00
#
_symmetry.space_group_name_H-M   'P 1'
#
loop_
_entity.id
_entity.type
_entity.pdbx_description
1 polymer ?
#
loop_
_entity_poly.entity_id
_entity_poly.type
_entity_poly.pdbx_seq_one_letter_code
_entity_poly.pdbx_strand_id
1 'polypeptide(L)'
;MTDTFSMLTKDAQKVLSNAERLAKKYKQAVVTPNHLLLALLELSASQAENTLRKFKIDLDNLKARVDANIKLDARQEQRIEAAAVYKKAKLSAESAAILEEAAAEARENGLNFVDTRLLVLGMLRRPRSSAGEFLQQYGLRPERFRELANLQEEAPVNATRFKPADLSVKNLPLPISPIFILIVLLTAAAGYLAYAEIGNVRLSVFFFVIGGWIISLSLHEFGHALAAFIGGDKTVAGKGYLTLNPLKYTHPVLSIVFPIIFLLLGGIPLPGGAVYINRSFLKNNWWQSFVSAAGPLGTLFSALIFALPFLFYHGSFVVGYNFWAGLALLLFLQIVALFLNLLPIPGLDGFGILEPFLPPEILRLAYSVRQFSLFLLLALFMFTPFGNELMVRSLRVLMWIDQSVAMLAINGFDIFRFWS
;
A
#
# COMPACT_ATOMS: atom_id res chain seq x y z
N MET A 1 0.48 -2.70 12.55
CA MET A 1 0.78 -3.75 13.55
C MET A 1 -0.46 -4.39 14.20
N THR A 2 -1.59 -3.70 14.42
CA THR A 2 -2.78 -4.30 15.09
C THR A 2 -3.38 -5.53 14.38
N ASP A 3 -3.37 -5.56 13.05
CA ASP A 3 -3.96 -6.67 12.27
C ASP A 3 -3.09 -7.95 12.29
N THR A 4 -1.77 -7.81 12.42
CA THR A 4 -0.85 -8.96 12.45
C THR A 4 -1.05 -9.80 13.70
N PHE A 5 -1.25 -9.15 14.86
CA PHE A 5 -1.48 -9.84 16.13
C PHE A 5 -2.79 -10.63 16.14
N SER A 6 -3.83 -10.15 15.44
CA SER A 6 -5.09 -10.90 15.32
C SER A 6 -5.00 -12.17 14.47
N MET A 7 -3.98 -12.29 13.62
CA MET A 7 -3.77 -13.50 12.79
C MET A 7 -3.03 -14.60 13.56
N LEU A 8 -2.37 -14.31 14.69
CA LEU A 8 -1.53 -15.28 15.38
C LEU A 8 -2.36 -16.42 16.01
N THR A 9 -1.93 -17.67 15.80
CA THR A 9 -2.49 -18.82 16.52
C THR A 9 -2.14 -18.75 18.01
N LYS A 10 -2.82 -19.53 18.85
CA LYS A 10 -2.52 -19.62 20.29
C LYS A 10 -1.04 -19.95 20.56
N ASP A 11 -0.46 -20.83 19.76
CA ASP A 11 0.95 -21.20 19.90
C ASP A 11 1.89 -20.09 19.43
N ALA A 12 1.57 -19.38 18.36
CA ALA A 12 2.31 -18.19 17.94
C ALA A 12 2.20 -17.05 18.98
N GLN A 13 1.06 -16.88 19.62
CA GLN A 13 0.88 -15.94 20.75
C GLN A 13 1.70 -16.35 21.97
N LYS A 14 1.77 -17.65 22.29
CA LYS A 14 2.66 -18.17 23.34
C LYS A 14 4.12 -17.89 23.03
N VAL A 15 4.56 -18.04 21.77
CA VAL A 15 5.93 -17.66 21.36
C VAL A 15 6.21 -16.20 21.68
N LEU A 16 5.31 -15.27 21.33
CA LEU A 16 5.48 -13.86 21.66
C LEU A 16 5.53 -13.59 23.17
N SER A 17 4.60 -14.19 23.93
CA SER A 17 4.60 -14.05 25.38
C SER A 17 5.87 -14.61 26.03
N ASN A 18 6.40 -15.73 25.51
CA ASN A 18 7.64 -16.33 25.98
C ASN A 18 8.84 -15.46 25.60
N ALA A 19 8.84 -14.86 24.41
CA ALA A 19 9.89 -13.94 23.98
C ALA A 19 9.94 -12.67 24.84
N GLU A 20 8.78 -12.11 25.21
CA GLU A 20 8.70 -11.01 26.19
C GLU A 20 9.28 -11.42 27.56
N ARG A 21 8.98 -12.64 28.01
CA ARG A 21 9.53 -13.19 29.27
C ARG A 21 11.04 -13.40 29.19
N LEU A 22 11.56 -13.86 28.05
CA LEU A 22 13.01 -14.03 27.83
C LEU A 22 13.74 -12.68 27.80
N ALA A 23 13.20 -11.67 27.12
CA ALA A 23 13.77 -10.32 27.14
C ALA A 23 13.85 -9.75 28.57
N LYS A 24 12.79 -9.96 29.36
CA LYS A 24 12.78 -9.58 30.78
C LYS A 24 13.81 -10.38 31.60
N LYS A 25 13.94 -11.69 31.36
CA LYS A 25 14.93 -12.56 32.03
C LYS A 25 16.36 -12.09 31.77
N TYR A 26 16.66 -11.67 30.54
CA TYR A 26 17.97 -11.16 30.15
C TYR A 26 18.18 -9.67 30.43
N LYS A 27 17.19 -9.00 31.05
CA LYS A 27 17.21 -7.56 31.36
C LYS A 27 17.45 -6.73 30.09
N GLN A 28 16.68 -7.01 29.04
CA GLN A 28 16.69 -6.24 27.80
C GLN A 28 15.35 -5.53 27.65
N ALA A 29 15.37 -4.26 27.26
CA ALA A 29 14.18 -3.41 27.17
C ALA A 29 13.27 -3.78 25.98
N VAL A 30 13.82 -4.51 25.01
CA VAL A 30 13.21 -4.77 23.71
C VAL A 30 13.26 -6.26 23.37
N VAL A 31 12.19 -6.79 22.78
CA VAL A 31 12.15 -8.16 22.25
C VAL A 31 12.83 -8.19 20.88
N THR A 32 14.02 -8.78 20.81
CA THR A 32 14.83 -8.94 19.58
C THR A 32 14.48 -10.22 18.81
N PRO A 33 14.94 -10.38 17.54
CA PRO A 33 14.68 -11.59 16.77
C PRO A 33 15.17 -12.88 17.45
N ASN A 34 16.30 -12.84 18.15
CA ASN A 34 16.81 -13.99 18.90
C ASN A 34 15.90 -14.42 20.04
N HIS A 35 15.22 -13.48 20.72
CA HIS A 35 14.21 -13.83 21.72
C HIS A 35 13.01 -14.55 21.10
N LEU A 36 12.58 -14.11 19.90
CA LEU A 36 11.52 -14.78 19.16
C LEU A 36 11.94 -16.19 18.74
N LEU A 37 13.16 -16.34 18.23
CA LEU A 37 13.70 -17.63 17.80
C LEU A 37 13.86 -18.58 19.00
N LEU A 38 14.44 -18.13 20.11
CA LEU A 38 14.59 -18.97 21.31
C LEU A 38 13.23 -19.37 21.88
N ALA A 39 12.29 -18.44 22.00
CA ALA A 39 10.93 -18.74 22.47
C ALA A 39 10.20 -19.76 21.59
N LEU A 40 10.44 -19.71 20.28
CA LEU A 40 9.89 -20.65 19.31
C LEU A 40 10.50 -22.04 19.48
N LEU A 41 11.82 -22.11 19.66
CA LEU A 41 12.54 -23.36 19.87
C LEU A 41 12.26 -23.99 21.25
N GLU A 42 11.96 -23.18 22.27
CA GLU A 42 11.54 -23.66 23.61
C GLU A 42 10.11 -24.23 23.62
N LEU A 43 9.28 -23.87 22.64
CA LEU A 43 7.90 -24.35 22.56
C LEU A 43 7.85 -25.79 22.02
N SER A 44 7.87 -26.75 22.95
CA SER A 44 7.80 -28.18 22.67
C SER A 44 6.53 -28.57 21.91
N ALA A 45 6.67 -29.52 20.97
CA ALA A 45 5.59 -30.06 20.15
C ALA A 45 4.89 -29.00 19.26
N SER A 46 5.59 -27.90 18.93
CA SER A 46 5.08 -26.93 17.96
C SER A 46 5.22 -27.44 16.53
N GLN A 47 4.35 -26.97 15.63
CA GLN A 47 4.43 -27.32 14.21
C GLN A 47 5.77 -26.87 13.59
N ALA A 48 6.35 -25.77 14.08
CA ALA A 48 7.67 -25.33 13.64
C ALA A 48 8.78 -26.29 14.08
N GLU A 49 8.73 -26.78 15.32
CA GLU A 49 9.69 -27.75 15.82
C GLU A 49 9.64 -29.04 14.99
N ASN A 50 8.43 -29.54 14.72
CA ASN A 50 8.22 -30.73 13.89
C ASN A 50 8.81 -30.55 12.48
N THR A 51 8.59 -29.39 11.85
CA THR A 51 9.18 -29.08 10.54
C THR A 51 10.70 -28.99 10.62
N LEU A 52 11.26 -28.30 11.62
CA LEU A 52 12.71 -28.14 11.78
C LEU A 52 13.42 -29.47 12.04
N ARG A 53 12.80 -30.42 12.76
CA ARG A 53 13.35 -31.78 12.95
C ARG A 53 13.51 -32.54 11.64
N LYS A 54 12.66 -32.29 10.63
CA LYS A 54 12.81 -32.89 9.27
C LYS A 54 14.11 -32.45 8.57
N PHE A 55 14.69 -31.32 8.97
CA PHE A 55 15.98 -30.84 8.46
C PHE A 55 17.20 -31.50 9.11
N LYS A 56 17.00 -32.46 10.03
CA LYS A 56 18.08 -33.12 10.80
C LYS A 56 18.97 -32.12 11.54
N ILE A 57 18.40 -30.99 11.96
CA ILE A 57 19.08 -29.96 12.74
C ILE A 57 19.09 -30.39 14.21
N ASP A 58 20.24 -30.28 14.86
CA ASP A 58 20.35 -30.39 16.31
C ASP A 58 19.74 -29.14 16.96
N LEU A 59 18.47 -29.28 17.35
CA LEU A 59 17.70 -28.19 17.95
C LEU A 59 18.21 -27.80 19.33
N ASP A 60 18.83 -28.71 20.07
CA ASP A 60 19.34 -28.43 21.40
C ASP A 60 20.62 -27.61 21.30
N ASN A 61 21.49 -27.94 20.33
CA ASN A 61 22.64 -27.12 20.00
C ASN A 61 22.25 -25.72 19.50
N LEU A 62 21.25 -25.63 18.61
CA LEU A 62 20.74 -24.33 18.12
C LEU A 62 20.19 -23.48 19.27
N LYS A 63 19.36 -24.06 20.15
CA LYS A 63 18.85 -23.37 21.35
C LYS A 63 19.99 -22.84 22.22
N ALA A 64 20.99 -23.67 22.51
CA ALA A 64 22.13 -23.29 23.33
C ALA A 64 22.93 -22.14 22.72
N ARG A 65 23.12 -22.11 21.39
CA ARG A 65 23.84 -21.03 20.72
C ARG A 65 23.05 -19.73 20.68
N VAL A 66 21.75 -19.78 20.42
CA VAL A 66 20.89 -18.58 20.45
C VAL A 66 20.84 -18.00 21.87
N ASP A 67 20.68 -18.85 22.88
CA ASP A 67 20.71 -18.44 24.30
C ASP A 67 22.05 -17.81 24.71
N ALA A 68 23.17 -18.40 24.26
CA ALA A 68 24.50 -17.84 24.49
C ALA A 68 24.68 -16.48 23.83
N ASN A 69 24.16 -16.28 22.61
CA ASN A 69 24.24 -15.00 21.91
C ASN A 69 23.38 -13.92 22.58
N ILE A 70 22.16 -14.23 23.03
CA ILE A 70 21.34 -13.30 23.82
C ILE A 70 22.08 -12.88 25.11
N LYS A 71 22.74 -13.83 25.79
CA LYS A 71 23.55 -13.53 26.99
C LYS A 71 24.73 -12.61 26.69
N LEU A 72 25.36 -12.75 25.52
CA LEU A 72 26.46 -11.88 25.09
C LEU A 72 25.96 -10.47 24.79
N ASP A 73 24.86 -10.35 24.04
CA ASP A 73 24.24 -9.06 23.72
C ASP A 73 23.79 -8.34 24.99
N ALA A 74 23.13 -9.05 25.92
CA ALA A 74 22.71 -8.50 27.20
C ALA A 74 23.89 -8.00 28.05
N ARG A 75 25.06 -8.67 28.01
CA ARG A 75 26.28 -8.22 28.70
C ARG A 75 26.88 -6.97 28.06
N GLN A 76 26.74 -6.81 26.74
CA GLN A 76 27.19 -5.61 26.02
C GLN A 76 26.26 -4.43 26.29
N GLU A 77 24.94 -4.63 26.27
CA GLU A 77 23.94 -3.59 26.59
C GLU A 77 24.02 -3.14 28.05
N GLN A 78 24.27 -4.06 28.99
CA GLN A 78 24.47 -3.72 30.41
C GLN A 78 25.74 -2.91 30.68
N ARG A 79 26.69 -2.85 29.75
CA ARG A 79 27.86 -1.94 29.83
C ARG A 79 27.52 -0.51 29.36
N ILE A 80 26.39 -0.32 28.68
CA ILE A 80 26.03 0.93 28.01
C ILE A 80 24.90 1.69 28.73
N GLU A 81 23.98 1.01 29.42
CA GLU A 81 22.91 1.69 30.16
C GLU A 81 22.69 1.12 31.57
N ALA A 82 23.13 1.90 32.56
CA ALA A 82 22.72 1.77 33.96
C ALA A 82 21.62 2.79 34.28
N ALA A 83 20.42 2.65 33.70
CA ALA A 83 19.15 3.15 34.26
C ALA A 83 18.00 3.04 33.24
N ALA A 84 17.14 2.03 33.36
CA ALA A 84 15.76 2.14 32.87
C ALA A 84 14.85 1.21 33.66
N VAL A 85 13.76 1.77 34.17
CA VAL A 85 12.67 1.06 34.85
C VAL A 85 11.92 0.21 33.81
N TYR A 86 11.95 -1.11 33.97
CA TYR A 86 11.36 -2.05 33.01
C TYR A 86 9.82 -2.02 33.05
N LYS A 87 9.21 -1.28 32.12
CA LYS A 87 7.81 -1.47 31.69
C LYS A 87 7.77 -2.56 30.61
N LYS A 88 6.56 -3.05 30.26
CA LYS A 88 6.34 -4.13 29.28
C LYS A 88 7.25 -4.00 28.05
N ALA A 89 8.03 -5.05 27.75
CA ALA A 89 9.01 -5.02 26.68
C ALA A 89 8.35 -4.76 25.32
N LYS A 90 8.87 -3.78 24.57
CA LYS A 90 8.40 -3.45 23.22
C LYS A 90 9.11 -4.34 22.19
N LEU A 91 8.48 -4.67 21.08
CA LEU A 91 9.17 -5.35 19.96
C LEU A 91 10.20 -4.43 19.33
N SER A 92 11.34 -4.99 18.89
CA SER A 92 12.30 -4.26 18.06
C SER A 92 11.72 -4.02 16.66
N ALA A 93 12.29 -3.08 15.91
CA ALA A 93 11.91 -2.85 14.52
C ALA A 93 12.07 -4.13 13.67
N GLU A 94 13.14 -4.90 13.93
CA GLU A 94 13.38 -6.17 13.23
C GLU A 94 12.38 -7.26 13.62
N SER A 95 12.06 -7.39 14.91
CA SER A 95 11.05 -8.33 15.39
C SER A 95 9.66 -8.00 14.84
N ALA A 96 9.31 -6.72 14.75
CA ALA A 96 8.06 -6.28 14.13
C ALA A 96 8.04 -6.63 12.63
N ALA A 97 9.15 -6.37 11.92
CA ALA A 97 9.28 -6.72 10.51
C ALA A 97 9.18 -8.23 10.24
N ILE A 98 9.73 -9.08 11.13
CA ILE A 98 9.59 -10.55 11.03
C ILE A 98 8.13 -10.98 11.14
N LEU A 99 7.35 -10.36 12.04
CA LEU A 99 5.92 -10.67 12.17
C LEU A 99 5.12 -10.21 10.96
N GLU A 100 5.48 -9.07 10.38
CA GLU A 100 4.87 -8.59 9.13
C GLU A 100 5.19 -9.51 7.95
N GLU A 101 6.43 -10.00 7.86
CA GLU A 101 6.87 -10.96 6.84
C GLU A 101 6.14 -12.31 6.99
N ALA A 102 5.99 -12.81 8.22
CA ALA A 102 5.23 -14.02 8.51
C ALA A 102 3.74 -13.88 8.14
N ALA A 103 3.15 -12.70 8.36
CA ALA A 103 1.79 -12.40 7.94
C ALA A 103 1.65 -12.22 6.43
N ALA A 104 2.66 -11.64 5.76
CA ALA A 104 2.71 -11.55 4.31
C ALA A 104 2.75 -12.95 3.68
N GLU A 105 3.59 -13.82 4.22
CA GLU A 105 3.71 -15.22 3.82
C GLU A 105 2.41 -16.02 4.05
N ALA A 106 1.74 -15.80 5.19
CA ALA A 106 0.42 -16.37 5.43
C ALA A 106 -0.57 -15.98 4.33
N ARG A 107 -0.61 -14.68 3.99
CA ARG A 107 -1.50 -14.13 2.96
C ARG A 107 -1.15 -14.63 1.56
N GLU A 108 0.13 -14.80 1.25
CA GLU A 108 0.61 -15.36 -0.03
C GLU A 108 0.10 -16.79 -0.23
N ASN A 109 0.03 -17.56 0.87
CA ASN A 109 -0.42 -18.96 0.86
C ASN A 109 -1.94 -19.11 1.14
N GLY A 110 -2.71 -18.01 1.15
CA GLY A 110 -4.16 -18.05 1.41
C GLY A 110 -4.55 -18.42 2.85
N LEU A 111 -3.61 -18.31 3.79
CA LEU A 111 -3.82 -18.58 5.19
C LEU A 111 -4.28 -17.31 5.92
N ASN A 112 -5.35 -17.46 6.69
CA ASN A 112 -5.91 -16.39 7.53
C ASN A 112 -5.35 -16.41 8.96
N PHE A 113 -4.30 -17.18 9.19
CA PHE A 113 -3.63 -17.30 10.47
C PHE A 113 -2.11 -17.35 10.28
N VAL A 114 -1.38 -16.93 11.30
CA VAL A 114 0.08 -17.04 11.41
C VAL A 114 0.37 -18.03 12.53
N ASP A 115 0.86 -19.20 12.16
CA ASP A 115 1.31 -20.22 13.09
C ASP A 115 2.83 -20.16 13.32
N THR A 116 3.36 -21.10 14.09
CA THR A 116 4.79 -21.14 14.38
C THR A 116 5.65 -21.38 13.13
N ARG A 117 5.15 -22.10 12.11
CA ARG A 117 5.91 -22.36 10.87
C ARG A 117 6.11 -21.06 10.10
N LEU A 118 5.06 -20.26 10.01
CA LEU A 118 5.10 -18.95 9.36
C LEU A 118 6.01 -17.96 10.09
N LEU A 119 6.11 -18.05 11.43
CA LEU A 119 7.11 -17.26 12.18
C LEU A 119 8.55 -17.62 11.78
N VAL A 120 8.88 -18.91 11.63
CA VAL A 120 10.20 -19.33 11.13
C VAL A 120 10.44 -18.82 9.70
N LEU A 121 9.42 -18.90 8.86
CA LEU A 121 9.53 -18.45 7.47
C LEU A 121 9.73 -16.92 7.38
N GLY A 122 9.06 -16.15 8.23
CA GLY A 122 9.30 -14.71 8.38
C GLY A 122 10.73 -14.37 8.84
N MET A 123 11.33 -15.18 9.73
CA MET A 123 12.74 -15.03 10.11
C MET A 123 13.67 -15.35 8.94
N LEU A 124 13.40 -16.43 8.20
CA LEU A 124 14.21 -16.85 7.04
C LEU A 124 14.18 -15.85 5.89
N ARG A 125 13.05 -15.18 5.67
CA ARG A 125 12.87 -14.11 4.68
C ARG A 125 13.67 -12.85 5.02
N ARG A 126 14.16 -12.72 6.26
CA ARG A 126 15.05 -11.64 6.71
C ARG A 126 16.46 -12.18 7.04
N PRO A 127 17.27 -12.53 6.03
CA PRO A 127 18.61 -13.12 6.21
C PRO A 127 19.55 -12.30 7.10
N ARG A 128 19.38 -10.97 7.11
CA ARG A 128 20.22 -10.03 7.87
C ARG A 128 19.75 -9.79 9.31
N SER A 129 18.65 -10.42 9.72
CA SER A 129 18.22 -10.39 11.12
C SER A 129 19.00 -11.43 11.91
N SER A 130 19.25 -11.17 13.19
CA SER A 130 20.02 -12.11 14.02
C SER A 130 19.43 -13.53 14.02
N ALA A 131 18.11 -13.67 14.10
CA ALA A 131 17.42 -14.96 13.97
C ALA A 131 17.55 -15.59 12.57
N GLY A 132 17.45 -14.77 11.51
CA GLY A 132 17.60 -15.23 10.13
C GLY A 132 19.01 -15.77 9.85
N GLU A 133 20.04 -15.08 10.35
CA GLU A 133 21.44 -15.52 10.25
C GLU A 133 21.65 -16.86 10.95
N PHE A 134 21.15 -17.01 12.18
CA PHE A 134 21.21 -18.29 12.89
C PHE A 134 20.57 -19.41 12.08
N LEU A 135 19.34 -19.25 11.62
CA LEU A 135 18.65 -20.30 10.87
C LEU A 135 19.41 -20.68 9.57
N GLN A 136 19.98 -19.69 8.87
CA GLN A 136 20.76 -19.95 7.64
C GLN A 136 22.09 -20.66 7.89
N GLN A 137 22.77 -20.37 9.01
CA GLN A 137 23.98 -21.11 9.40
C GLN A 137 23.71 -22.60 9.60
N TYR A 138 22.48 -22.98 9.98
CA TYR A 138 22.03 -24.37 10.08
C TYR A 138 21.49 -24.94 8.76
N GLY A 139 21.74 -24.27 7.63
CA GLY A 139 21.37 -24.75 6.30
C GLY A 139 19.89 -24.58 5.94
N LEU A 140 19.11 -23.85 6.75
CA LEU A 140 17.72 -23.55 6.44
C LEU A 140 17.66 -22.44 5.37
N ARG A 141 16.94 -22.72 4.29
CA ARG A 141 16.61 -21.74 3.24
C ARG A 141 15.09 -21.54 3.20
N PRO A 142 14.59 -20.32 2.91
CA PRO A 142 13.17 -20.03 2.91
C PRO A 142 12.35 -20.99 2.05
N GLU A 143 12.75 -21.20 0.78
CA GLU A 143 11.99 -22.01 -0.17
C GLU A 143 11.93 -23.49 0.22
N ARG A 144 13.05 -24.05 0.70
CA ARG A 144 13.12 -25.45 1.16
C ARG A 144 12.31 -25.66 2.44
N PHE A 145 12.32 -24.66 3.34
CA PHE A 145 11.50 -24.69 4.55
C PHE A 145 10.01 -24.64 4.21
N ARG A 146 9.60 -23.76 3.30
CA ARG A 146 8.23 -23.64 2.81
C ARG A 146 7.71 -24.96 2.25
N GLU A 147 8.49 -25.63 1.41
CA GLU A 147 8.14 -26.93 0.81
C GLU A 147 7.87 -28.01 1.89
N LEU A 148 8.76 -28.13 2.88
CA LEU A 148 8.64 -29.12 3.95
C LEU A 148 7.64 -28.76 5.06
N ALA A 149 7.29 -27.47 5.18
CA ALA A 149 6.31 -26.97 6.12
C ALA A 149 4.88 -27.38 5.75
N ASN A 150 4.64 -27.73 4.48
CA ASN A 150 3.35 -28.12 3.92
C ASN A 150 2.18 -27.27 4.49
N LEU A 151 2.22 -25.98 4.18
CA LEU A 151 1.37 -24.96 4.77
C LEU A 151 -0.14 -25.16 4.50
N GLN A 152 -0.52 -26.05 3.59
CA GLN A 152 -1.91 -26.30 3.17
C GLN A 152 -2.62 -27.45 3.93
N GLU A 153 -1.91 -28.41 4.51
CA GLU A 153 -2.53 -29.66 4.99
C GLU A 153 -3.05 -29.65 6.44
N GLU A 154 -2.61 -28.73 7.31
CA GLU A 154 -3.06 -28.71 8.71
C GLU A 154 -3.24 -27.30 9.25
N ALA A 155 -4.48 -26.81 9.23
CA ALA A 155 -4.91 -25.77 10.17
C ALA A 155 -5.05 -26.43 11.55
N PRO A 156 -4.41 -25.94 12.63
CA PRO A 156 -4.48 -26.59 13.93
C PRO A 156 -5.93 -26.65 14.44
N VAL A 157 -6.32 -27.79 15.00
CA VAL A 157 -7.67 -28.13 15.51
C VAL A 157 -8.26 -27.06 16.47
N ASN A 158 -7.39 -26.25 17.08
CA ASN A 158 -7.73 -25.20 18.04
C ASN A 158 -7.54 -23.76 17.52
N ALA A 159 -7.31 -23.56 16.22
CA ALA A 159 -7.40 -22.24 15.63
C ALA A 159 -8.86 -21.81 15.67
N THR A 160 -9.15 -20.72 16.39
CA THR A 160 -10.37 -19.95 16.12
C THR A 160 -10.31 -19.58 14.65
N ARG A 161 -11.09 -20.30 13.83
CA ARG A 161 -11.30 -19.95 12.44
C ARG A 161 -11.77 -18.50 12.45
N PHE A 162 -10.94 -17.58 11.94
CA PHE A 162 -11.48 -16.35 11.44
C PHE A 162 -12.42 -16.78 10.31
N LYS A 163 -13.71 -16.85 10.62
CA LYS A 163 -14.74 -16.77 9.60
C LYS A 163 -14.43 -15.41 8.96
N PRO A 164 -14.00 -15.32 7.69
CA PRO A 164 -14.12 -14.03 7.03
C PRO A 164 -15.53 -13.57 7.36
N ALA A 165 -15.68 -12.32 7.83
CA ALA A 165 -17.00 -11.71 7.83
C ALA A 165 -17.65 -12.12 6.51
N ASP A 166 -18.90 -12.57 6.52
CA ASP A 166 -19.56 -13.04 5.31
C ASP A 166 -19.48 -11.92 4.25
N LEU A 167 -18.41 -11.93 3.46
CA LEU A 167 -18.00 -10.92 2.51
C LEU A 167 -18.54 -11.35 1.13
N SER A 168 -19.72 -11.96 1.16
CA SER A 168 -20.68 -11.87 0.08
C SER A 168 -20.82 -10.41 -0.32
N VAL A 169 -20.86 -10.12 -1.63
CA VAL A 169 -21.06 -8.76 -2.15
C VAL A 169 -22.29 -8.08 -1.52
N LYS A 170 -23.28 -8.87 -1.05
CA LYS A 170 -24.48 -8.38 -0.36
C LYS A 170 -24.23 -7.80 1.04
N ASN A 171 -23.18 -8.24 1.73
CA ASN A 171 -22.90 -7.88 3.12
C ASN A 171 -21.63 -7.04 3.23
N LEU A 172 -21.21 -6.38 2.15
CA LEU A 172 -20.05 -5.51 2.13
C LEU A 172 -20.31 -4.34 3.10
N PRO A 173 -19.63 -4.28 4.27
CA PRO A 173 -19.59 -3.02 4.96
C PRO A 173 -18.66 -2.17 4.10
N LEU A 174 -19.22 -1.24 3.34
CA LEU A 174 -18.48 -0.14 2.72
C LEU A 174 -18.58 1.07 3.66
N PRO A 175 -18.03 1.04 4.89
CA PRO A 175 -18.01 2.25 5.68
C PRO A 175 -17.09 3.23 4.96
N ILE A 176 -17.68 4.32 4.49
CA ILE A 176 -16.92 5.46 4.02
C ILE A 176 -16.12 5.96 5.23
N SER A 177 -14.80 6.01 5.08
CA SER A 177 -13.92 6.48 6.15
C SER A 177 -14.33 7.88 6.61
N PRO A 178 -14.39 8.16 7.93
CA PRO A 178 -14.61 9.51 8.44
C PRO A 178 -13.58 10.53 7.90
N ILE A 179 -12.36 10.06 7.62
CA ILE A 179 -11.30 10.88 7.03
C ILE A 179 -11.66 11.30 5.60
N PHE A 180 -12.24 10.39 4.81
CA PHE A 180 -12.68 10.71 3.46
C PHE A 180 -13.84 11.72 3.47
N ILE A 181 -14.82 11.51 4.36
CA ILE A 181 -15.92 12.46 4.56
C ILE A 181 -15.38 13.84 4.95
N LEU A 182 -14.42 13.90 5.88
CA LEU A 182 -13.78 15.15 6.27
C LEU A 182 -13.10 15.84 5.08
N ILE A 183 -12.36 15.11 4.24
CA ILE A 183 -11.74 15.66 3.03
C ILE A 183 -12.79 16.20 2.06
N VAL A 184 -13.89 15.47 1.83
CA VAL A 184 -15.01 15.92 0.99
C VAL A 184 -15.62 17.22 1.53
N LEU A 185 -15.88 17.29 2.83
CA LEU A 185 -16.46 18.49 3.46
C LEU A 185 -15.51 19.69 3.38
N LEU A 186 -14.22 19.49 3.64
CA LEU A 186 -13.22 20.56 3.52
C LEU A 186 -13.07 21.03 2.06
N THR A 187 -13.12 20.09 1.10
CA THR A 187 -13.08 20.41 -0.32
C THR A 187 -14.32 21.23 -0.73
N ALA A 188 -15.51 20.80 -0.32
CA ALA A 188 -16.75 21.53 -0.59
C ALA A 188 -16.75 22.93 0.04
N ALA A 189 -16.26 23.06 1.28
CA ALA A 189 -16.11 24.35 1.94
C ALA A 189 -15.14 25.26 1.19
N ALA A 190 -13.98 24.75 0.77
CA ALA A 190 -13.02 25.51 -0.04
C ALA A 190 -13.60 25.94 -1.40
N GLY A 191 -14.36 25.07 -2.06
CA GLY A 191 -15.09 25.39 -3.29
C GLY A 191 -16.13 26.49 -3.09
N TYR A 192 -16.90 26.44 -2.00
CA TYR A 192 -17.85 27.48 -1.65
C TYR A 192 -17.18 28.82 -1.36
N LEU A 193 -16.08 28.83 -0.61
CA LEU A 193 -15.29 30.04 -0.35
C LEU A 193 -14.72 30.65 -1.63
N ALA A 194 -14.26 29.80 -2.57
CA ALA A 194 -13.81 30.23 -3.89
C ALA A 194 -14.95 30.80 -4.75
N TYR A 195 -16.16 30.24 -4.66
CA TYR A 195 -17.34 30.70 -5.40
C TYR A 195 -17.89 32.02 -4.84
N ALA A 196 -17.98 32.13 -3.51
CA ALA A 196 -18.49 33.30 -2.81
C ALA A 196 -17.44 34.43 -2.66
N GLU A 197 -16.21 34.18 -3.11
CA GLU A 197 -15.08 35.11 -3.04
C GLU A 197 -14.76 35.59 -1.62
N ILE A 198 -14.88 34.69 -0.64
CA ILE A 198 -14.67 35.00 0.78
C ILE A 198 -13.22 34.70 1.18
N GLY A 199 -12.54 35.68 1.77
CA GLY A 199 -11.18 35.53 2.30
C GLY A 199 -10.12 35.45 1.21
N ASN A 200 -9.11 34.59 1.38
CA ASN A 200 -8.09 34.39 0.35
C ASN A 200 -8.58 33.39 -0.70
N VAL A 201 -9.06 33.93 -1.81
CA VAL A 201 -9.65 33.15 -2.90
C VAL A 201 -8.64 32.19 -3.54
N ARG A 202 -7.38 32.62 -3.68
CA ARG A 202 -6.32 31.76 -4.26
C ARG A 202 -6.04 30.55 -3.37
N LEU A 203 -5.96 30.74 -2.05
CA LEU A 203 -5.84 29.63 -1.10
C LEU A 203 -7.07 28.71 -1.14
N SER A 204 -8.26 29.29 -1.29
CA SER A 204 -9.50 28.51 -1.40
C SER A 204 -9.49 27.62 -2.65
N VAL A 205 -9.09 28.15 -3.81
CA VAL A 205 -8.90 27.37 -5.05
C VAL A 205 -7.82 26.30 -4.87
N PHE A 206 -6.70 26.64 -4.23
CA PHE A 206 -5.63 25.68 -3.95
C PHE A 206 -6.14 24.47 -3.15
N PHE A 207 -6.79 24.70 -2.01
CA PHE A 207 -7.33 23.61 -1.19
C PHE A 207 -8.46 22.85 -1.87
N PHE A 208 -9.28 23.52 -2.66
CA PHE A 208 -10.32 22.89 -3.47
C PHE A 208 -9.71 21.90 -4.48
N VAL A 209 -8.68 22.32 -5.22
CA VAL A 209 -8.01 21.49 -6.23
C VAL A 209 -7.24 20.33 -5.58
N ILE A 210 -6.49 20.56 -4.50
CA ILE A 210 -5.78 19.48 -3.80
C ILE A 210 -6.78 18.47 -3.20
N GLY A 211 -7.84 18.95 -2.56
CA GLY A 211 -8.87 18.11 -1.97
C GLY A 211 -9.59 17.26 -3.02
N GLY A 212 -10.00 17.89 -4.13
CA GLY A 212 -10.61 17.20 -5.27
C GLY A 212 -9.69 16.14 -5.88
N TRP A 213 -8.40 16.43 -6.00
CA TRP A 213 -7.39 15.48 -6.47
C TRP A 213 -7.24 14.26 -5.53
N ILE A 214 -7.20 14.48 -4.21
CA ILE A 214 -7.12 13.39 -3.23
C ILE A 214 -8.37 12.51 -3.28
N ILE A 215 -9.55 13.11 -3.47
CA ILE A 215 -10.82 12.39 -3.64
C ILE A 215 -10.77 11.51 -4.89
N SER A 216 -10.35 12.07 -6.03
CA SER A 216 -10.26 11.32 -7.29
C SER A 216 -9.21 10.20 -7.22
N LEU A 217 -8.06 10.44 -6.58
CA LEU A 217 -7.06 9.40 -6.34
C LEU A 217 -7.63 8.27 -5.46
N SER A 218 -8.41 8.63 -4.44
CA SER A 218 -9.05 7.63 -3.58
C SER A 218 -10.07 6.78 -4.34
N LEU A 219 -10.79 7.36 -5.31
CA LEU A 219 -11.70 6.65 -6.19
C LEU A 219 -10.94 5.73 -7.19
N HIS A 220 -9.80 6.18 -7.70
CA HIS A 220 -8.91 5.39 -8.54
C HIS A 220 -8.42 4.12 -7.82
N GLU A 221 -7.82 4.27 -6.64
CA GLU A 221 -7.32 3.13 -5.84
C GLU A 221 -8.46 2.22 -5.36
N PHE A 222 -9.62 2.80 -5.02
CA PHE A 222 -10.82 2.03 -4.70
C PHE A 222 -11.31 1.20 -5.90
N GLY A 223 -11.21 1.72 -7.12
CA GLY A 223 -11.53 1.01 -8.35
C GLY A 223 -10.72 -0.29 -8.48
N HIS A 224 -9.40 -0.20 -8.32
CA HIS A 224 -8.51 -1.38 -8.30
C HIS A 224 -8.92 -2.38 -7.21
N ALA A 225 -9.11 -1.91 -5.98
CA ALA A 225 -9.47 -2.77 -4.85
C ALA A 225 -10.83 -3.46 -5.04
N LEU A 226 -11.82 -2.74 -5.55
CA LEU A 226 -13.16 -3.27 -5.82
C LEU A 226 -13.12 -4.33 -6.92
N ALA A 227 -12.43 -4.05 -8.03
CA ALA A 227 -12.26 -5.02 -9.11
C ALA A 227 -11.51 -6.27 -8.63
N ALA A 228 -10.46 -6.11 -7.82
CA ALA A 228 -9.72 -7.23 -7.24
C ALA A 228 -10.59 -8.08 -6.31
N PHE A 229 -11.41 -7.44 -5.46
CA PHE A 229 -12.34 -8.10 -4.56
C PHE A 229 -13.40 -8.93 -5.30
N ILE A 230 -14.00 -8.36 -6.35
CA ILE A 230 -14.96 -9.07 -7.22
C ILE A 230 -14.26 -10.20 -7.99
N GLY A 231 -12.98 -9.98 -8.32
CA GLY A 231 -12.09 -10.91 -9.01
C GLY A 231 -11.67 -12.14 -8.25
N GLY A 232 -11.78 -12.12 -6.92
CA GLY A 232 -11.42 -13.24 -6.06
C GLY A 232 -10.39 -12.89 -4.98
N ASP A 233 -9.67 -11.78 -5.10
CA ASP A 233 -8.77 -11.32 -4.04
C ASP A 233 -9.54 -10.67 -2.89
N LYS A 234 -10.01 -11.50 -1.96
CA LYS A 234 -10.71 -11.04 -0.75
C LYS A 234 -9.78 -10.37 0.26
N THR A 235 -8.46 -10.45 0.09
CA THR A 235 -7.51 -9.88 1.05
C THR A 235 -7.55 -8.35 1.06
N VAL A 236 -7.96 -7.72 -0.06
CA VAL A 236 -8.09 -6.25 -0.16
C VAL A 236 -9.12 -5.67 0.82
N ALA A 237 -10.16 -6.44 1.17
CA ALA A 237 -11.14 -6.04 2.18
C ALA A 237 -10.51 -6.00 3.57
N GLY A 238 -9.73 -7.04 3.92
CA GLY A 238 -9.01 -7.11 5.20
C GLY A 238 -7.94 -6.02 5.34
N LYS A 239 -7.32 -5.58 4.24
CA LYS A 239 -6.37 -4.45 4.22
C LYS A 239 -7.06 -3.08 4.37
N GLY A 240 -8.39 -3.03 4.33
CA GLY A 240 -9.17 -1.80 4.45
C GLY A 240 -9.16 -0.91 3.20
N TYR A 241 -8.74 -1.43 2.04
CA TYR A 241 -8.72 -0.67 0.78
C TYR A 241 -10.12 -0.32 0.27
N LEU A 242 -11.15 -1.06 0.70
CA LEU A 242 -12.56 -0.79 0.36
C LEU A 242 -13.24 0.28 1.25
N THR A 243 -12.47 1.12 1.94
CA THR A 243 -13.01 2.15 2.86
C THR A 243 -12.82 3.60 2.39
N LEU A 244 -12.33 3.78 1.14
CA LEU A 244 -11.98 5.10 0.57
C LEU A 244 -11.01 5.92 1.43
N ASN A 245 -10.21 5.26 2.28
CA ASN A 245 -9.30 5.95 3.19
C ASN A 245 -7.94 6.17 2.50
N PRO A 246 -7.57 7.41 2.13
CA PRO A 246 -6.29 7.70 1.46
C PRO A 246 -5.06 7.31 2.30
N LEU A 247 -5.19 7.27 3.63
CA LEU A 247 -4.08 6.91 4.52
C LEU A 247 -3.80 5.41 4.59
N LYS A 248 -4.74 4.58 4.12
CA LYS A 248 -4.56 3.12 4.12
C LYS A 248 -3.83 2.61 2.88
N TYR A 249 -3.69 3.43 1.85
CA TYR A 249 -2.97 3.03 0.64
C TYR A 249 -1.46 2.91 0.89
N THR A 250 -0.82 2.05 0.10
CA THR A 250 0.47 1.43 0.40
C THR A 250 1.59 2.41 0.74
N HIS A 251 1.68 3.53 0.02
CA HIS A 251 2.68 4.57 0.27
C HIS A 251 2.08 5.97 0.12
N PRO A 252 1.48 6.54 1.18
CA PRO A 252 0.86 7.86 1.12
C PRO A 252 1.86 8.96 0.71
N VAL A 253 3.14 8.82 1.07
CA VAL A 253 4.19 9.77 0.67
C VAL A 253 4.44 9.73 -0.84
N LEU A 254 4.57 8.54 -1.43
CA LEU A 254 4.75 8.39 -2.89
C LEU A 254 3.49 8.75 -3.68
N SER A 255 2.31 8.53 -3.10
CA SER A 255 1.01 8.67 -3.77
C SER A 255 0.37 10.04 -3.63
N ILE A 256 0.79 10.81 -2.62
CA ILE A 256 0.16 12.10 -2.29
C ILE A 256 1.22 13.19 -2.22
N VAL A 257 2.33 12.97 -1.51
CA VAL A 257 3.34 14.03 -1.30
C VAL A 257 4.11 14.35 -2.58
N PHE A 258 4.63 13.35 -3.29
CA PHE A 258 5.34 13.61 -4.55
C PHE A 258 4.46 14.23 -5.65
N PRO A 259 3.23 13.76 -5.90
CA PRO A 259 2.36 14.36 -6.91
C PRO A 259 2.00 15.81 -6.58
N ILE A 260 1.82 16.12 -5.29
CA ILE A 260 1.63 17.50 -4.82
C ILE A 260 2.90 18.32 -5.01
N ILE A 261 4.10 17.81 -4.68
CA ILE A 261 5.36 18.53 -4.92
C ILE A 261 5.57 18.81 -6.41
N PHE A 262 5.31 17.84 -7.28
CA PHE A 262 5.40 18.06 -8.74
C PHE A 262 4.38 19.11 -9.19
N LEU A 263 3.14 19.06 -8.71
CA LEU A 263 2.13 20.07 -8.99
C LEU A 263 2.55 21.46 -8.48
N LEU A 264 3.18 21.54 -7.30
CA LEU A 264 3.69 22.78 -6.70
C LEU A 264 4.88 23.38 -7.48
N LEU A 265 5.71 22.54 -8.11
CA LEU A 265 6.81 22.96 -8.98
C LEU A 265 6.35 23.33 -10.40
N GLY A 266 5.02 23.36 -10.65
CA GLY A 266 4.45 23.62 -11.97
C GLY A 266 4.49 22.41 -12.91
N GLY A 267 4.81 21.22 -12.39
CA GLY A 267 4.75 19.95 -13.08
C GLY A 267 3.39 19.26 -12.93
N ILE A 268 3.29 18.03 -13.43
CA ILE A 268 2.08 17.22 -13.41
C ILE A 268 2.14 16.24 -12.24
N PRO A 269 1.04 16.03 -11.50
CA PRO A 269 1.01 15.03 -10.46
C PRO A 269 1.21 13.63 -11.06
N LEU A 270 2.30 12.99 -10.66
CA LEU A 270 2.67 11.65 -11.11
C LEU A 270 1.81 10.60 -10.39
N PRO A 271 1.47 9.47 -11.02
CA PRO A 271 0.76 8.41 -10.32
C PRO A 271 1.64 7.83 -9.20
N GLY A 272 1.04 7.49 -8.06
CA GLY A 272 1.82 6.95 -6.95
C GLY A 272 1.11 5.85 -6.17
N GLY A 273 1.97 4.99 -5.60
CA GLY A 273 1.71 3.91 -4.63
C GLY A 273 0.46 3.06 -4.81
N ALA A 274 0.58 2.09 -5.71
CA ALA A 274 -0.40 1.04 -5.98
C ALA A 274 -0.94 0.32 -4.73
N VAL A 275 -2.24 0.04 -4.74
CA VAL A 275 -2.86 -1.00 -3.91
C VAL A 275 -2.20 -2.36 -4.14
N TYR A 276 -1.83 -3.07 -3.07
CA TYR A 276 -1.30 -4.44 -3.18
C TYR A 276 -2.41 -5.45 -3.48
N ILE A 277 -2.53 -5.81 -4.75
CA ILE A 277 -3.45 -6.84 -5.26
C ILE A 277 -2.70 -8.15 -5.42
N ASN A 278 -3.24 -9.22 -4.85
CA ASN A 278 -2.72 -10.56 -5.08
C ASN A 278 -3.34 -11.14 -6.35
N ARG A 279 -2.53 -11.17 -7.42
CA ARG A 279 -2.95 -11.61 -8.75
C ARG A 279 -3.23 -13.12 -8.84
N SER A 280 -2.69 -13.93 -7.93
CA SER A 280 -2.91 -15.39 -7.94
C SER A 280 -4.34 -15.78 -7.53
N PHE A 281 -5.05 -14.91 -6.80
CA PHE A 281 -6.45 -15.13 -6.44
C PHE A 281 -7.44 -14.66 -7.52
N LEU A 282 -6.98 -14.05 -8.60
CA LEU A 282 -7.84 -13.53 -9.66
C LEU A 282 -8.23 -14.65 -10.63
N LYS A 283 -9.50 -14.65 -11.05
CA LYS A 283 -10.11 -15.72 -11.87
C LYS A 283 -9.38 -16.05 -13.17
N ASN A 284 -8.88 -15.05 -13.89
CA ASN A 284 -8.22 -15.22 -15.18
C ASN A 284 -7.41 -13.96 -15.57
N ASN A 285 -6.61 -14.06 -16.65
CA ASN A 285 -5.77 -12.97 -17.16
C ASN A 285 -6.58 -11.73 -17.58
N TRP A 286 -7.76 -11.92 -18.17
CA TRP A 286 -8.69 -10.83 -18.49
C TRP A 286 -9.12 -10.04 -17.25
N TRP A 287 -9.32 -10.74 -16.14
CA TRP A 287 -9.65 -10.10 -14.88
C TRP A 287 -8.45 -9.33 -14.31
N GLN A 288 -7.22 -9.83 -14.46
CA GLN A 288 -6.04 -9.07 -14.10
C GLN A 288 -5.95 -7.76 -14.91
N SER A 289 -6.22 -7.80 -16.21
CA SER A 289 -6.29 -6.60 -17.04
C SER A 289 -7.41 -5.65 -16.62
N PHE A 290 -8.59 -6.18 -16.29
CA PHE A 290 -9.71 -5.38 -15.80
C PHE A 290 -9.39 -4.70 -14.46
N VAL A 291 -8.70 -5.40 -13.56
CA VAL A 291 -8.24 -4.82 -12.31
C VAL A 291 -7.32 -3.64 -12.57
N SER A 292 -6.36 -3.75 -13.50
CA SER A 292 -5.51 -2.63 -13.91
C SER A 292 -6.32 -1.51 -14.58
N ALA A 293 -7.33 -1.82 -15.39
CA ALA A 293 -8.20 -0.81 -16.00
C ALA A 293 -9.14 -0.11 -15.00
N ALA A 294 -9.44 -0.73 -13.86
CA ALA A 294 -10.42 -0.21 -12.90
C ALA A 294 -9.99 1.11 -12.24
N GLY A 295 -8.68 1.33 -12.04
CA GLY A 295 -8.16 2.62 -11.57
C GLY A 295 -8.42 3.75 -12.56
N PRO A 296 -7.93 3.66 -13.81
CA PRO A 296 -8.26 4.60 -14.88
C PRO A 296 -9.76 4.82 -15.08
N LEU A 297 -10.59 3.78 -14.92
CA LEU A 297 -12.06 3.94 -14.93
C LEU A 297 -12.58 4.78 -13.75
N GLY A 298 -11.98 4.67 -12.56
CA GLY A 298 -12.29 5.53 -11.41
C GLY A 298 -11.85 7.00 -11.63
N THR A 299 -10.69 7.21 -12.28
CA THR A 299 -10.26 8.54 -12.72
C THR A 299 -11.22 9.13 -13.76
N LEU A 300 -11.62 8.33 -14.76
CA LEU A 300 -12.60 8.73 -15.77
C LEU A 300 -13.96 9.07 -15.13
N PHE A 301 -14.42 8.26 -14.18
CA PHE A 301 -15.64 8.54 -13.42
C PHE A 301 -15.57 9.89 -12.68
N SER A 302 -14.43 10.19 -12.06
CA SER A 302 -14.19 11.48 -11.42
C SER A 302 -14.19 12.65 -12.43
N ALA A 303 -13.54 12.47 -13.59
CA ALA A 303 -13.55 13.44 -14.67
C ALA A 303 -14.97 13.73 -15.17
N LEU A 304 -15.79 12.69 -15.35
CA LEU A 304 -17.18 12.86 -15.76
C LEU A 304 -17.98 13.66 -14.73
N ILE A 305 -17.84 13.37 -13.43
CA ILE A 305 -18.48 14.15 -12.37
C ILE A 305 -18.10 15.63 -12.44
N PHE A 306 -16.81 15.94 -12.62
CA PHE A 306 -16.34 17.33 -12.73
C PHE A 306 -16.74 18.01 -14.04
N ALA A 307 -17.04 17.25 -15.09
CA ALA A 307 -17.55 17.77 -16.35
C ALA A 307 -19.05 18.13 -16.30
N LEU A 308 -19.86 17.44 -15.48
CA LEU A 308 -21.33 17.65 -15.44
C LEU A 308 -21.73 19.13 -15.24
N PRO A 309 -21.12 19.91 -14.32
CA PRO A 309 -21.49 21.32 -14.15
C PRO A 309 -21.32 22.15 -15.43
N PHE A 310 -20.28 21.88 -16.23
CA PHE A 310 -20.05 22.59 -17.49
C PHE A 310 -21.01 22.16 -18.61
N LEU A 311 -21.48 20.92 -18.59
CA LEU A 311 -22.43 20.40 -19.60
C LEU A 311 -23.85 20.93 -19.40
N PHE A 312 -24.24 21.21 -18.14
CA PHE A 312 -25.60 21.67 -17.83
C PHE A 312 -25.71 23.17 -17.56
N TYR A 313 -24.61 23.84 -17.23
CA TYR A 313 -24.61 25.27 -16.99
C TYR A 313 -24.45 26.05 -18.30
N HIS A 314 -25.48 26.83 -18.65
CA HIS A 314 -25.54 27.64 -19.87
C HIS A 314 -25.38 29.15 -19.61
N GLY A 315 -25.04 29.54 -18.37
CA GLY A 315 -24.82 30.93 -17.99
C GLY A 315 -23.40 31.41 -18.26
N SER A 316 -23.09 32.67 -17.92
CA SER A 316 -21.71 33.15 -17.95
C SER A 316 -20.95 32.67 -16.70
N PHE A 317 -19.66 32.37 -16.84
CA PHE A 317 -18.79 31.97 -15.74
C PHE A 317 -18.21 33.16 -14.95
N VAL A 318 -18.81 34.34 -15.10
CA VAL A 318 -18.33 35.59 -14.47
C VAL A 318 -18.55 35.54 -12.95
N VAL A 319 -19.72 35.06 -12.51
CA VAL A 319 -20.01 34.87 -11.09
C VAL A 319 -19.37 33.58 -10.59
N GLY A 320 -18.57 33.68 -9.53
CA GLY A 320 -17.81 32.54 -9.00
C GLY A 320 -16.70 32.08 -9.94
N TYR A 321 -16.13 32.98 -10.73
CA TYR A 321 -15.10 32.69 -11.73
C TYR A 321 -13.96 31.83 -11.17
N ASN A 322 -13.49 32.13 -9.96
CA ASN A 322 -12.39 31.41 -9.32
C ASN A 322 -12.75 29.94 -9.02
N PHE A 323 -14.00 29.67 -8.62
CA PHE A 323 -14.49 28.30 -8.46
C PHE A 323 -14.53 27.56 -9.80
N TRP A 324 -15.08 28.18 -10.84
CA TRP A 324 -15.16 27.58 -12.17
C TRP A 324 -13.77 27.30 -12.77
N ALA A 325 -12.83 28.21 -12.58
CA ALA A 325 -11.44 28.05 -12.98
C ALA A 325 -10.77 26.88 -12.23
N GLY A 326 -10.96 26.80 -10.91
CA GLY A 326 -10.48 25.67 -10.10
C GLY A 326 -11.10 24.32 -10.48
N LEU A 327 -12.40 24.30 -10.79
CA LEU A 327 -13.10 23.09 -11.22
C LEU A 327 -12.64 22.64 -12.61
N ALA A 328 -12.42 23.58 -13.53
CA ALA A 328 -11.88 23.30 -14.86
C ALA A 328 -10.43 22.77 -14.77
N LEU A 329 -9.61 23.31 -13.86
CA LEU A 329 -8.28 22.79 -13.57
C LEU A 329 -8.35 21.36 -13.00
N LEU A 330 -9.25 21.10 -12.04
CA LEU A 330 -9.46 19.74 -11.51
C LEU A 330 -9.81 18.75 -12.62
N LEU A 331 -10.74 19.11 -13.51
CA LEU A 331 -11.13 18.31 -14.66
C LEU A 331 -9.94 18.06 -15.60
N PHE A 332 -9.17 19.11 -15.90
CA PHE A 332 -7.95 19.01 -16.70
C PHE A 332 -6.97 17.99 -16.10
N LEU A 333 -6.71 18.10 -14.80
CA LEU A 333 -5.82 17.20 -14.08
C LEU A 333 -6.29 15.74 -14.15
N GLN A 334 -7.61 15.47 -14.07
CA GLN A 334 -8.13 14.10 -14.24
C GLN A 334 -7.90 13.55 -15.65
N ILE A 335 -8.06 14.37 -16.69
CA ILE A 335 -7.83 13.95 -18.08
C ILE A 335 -6.35 13.61 -18.28
N VAL A 336 -5.45 14.46 -17.77
CA VAL A 336 -4.00 14.20 -17.80
C VAL A 336 -3.67 12.91 -17.05
N ALA A 337 -4.21 12.74 -15.84
CA ALA A 337 -4.01 11.54 -15.03
C ALA A 337 -4.51 10.27 -15.73
N LEU A 338 -5.66 10.35 -16.42
CA LEU A 338 -6.23 9.27 -17.20
C LEU A 338 -5.27 8.87 -18.34
N PHE A 339 -4.81 9.84 -19.13
CA PHE A 339 -3.88 9.56 -20.23
C PHE A 339 -2.56 9.00 -19.74
N LEU A 340 -1.99 9.56 -18.66
CA LEU A 340 -0.77 9.03 -18.04
C LEU A 340 -0.95 7.59 -17.59
N ASN A 341 -2.01 7.28 -16.85
CA ASN A 341 -2.24 5.94 -16.34
C ASN A 341 -2.53 4.94 -17.45
N LEU A 342 -3.00 5.35 -18.64
CA LEU A 342 -3.19 4.47 -19.79
C LEU A 342 -1.92 4.23 -20.61
N LEU A 343 -0.79 4.87 -20.31
CA LEU A 343 0.46 4.62 -21.02
C LEU A 343 0.98 3.20 -20.76
N PRO A 344 1.48 2.50 -21.80
CA PRO A 344 2.03 1.15 -21.67
C PRO A 344 3.45 1.14 -21.09
N ILE A 345 3.69 1.90 -20.01
CA ILE A 345 4.98 2.00 -19.33
C ILE A 345 4.96 1.12 -18.07
N PRO A 346 5.96 0.25 -17.83
CA PRO A 346 6.00 -0.62 -16.66
C PRO A 346 5.79 0.15 -15.36
N GLY A 347 4.83 -0.28 -14.54
CA GLY A 347 4.48 0.40 -13.28
C GLY A 347 3.30 1.36 -13.37
N LEU A 348 2.81 1.66 -14.58
CA LEU A 348 1.52 2.32 -14.81
C LEU A 348 0.43 1.30 -15.13
N ASP A 349 -0.83 1.69 -14.96
CA ASP A 349 -1.98 0.80 -15.15
C ASP A 349 -2.14 0.30 -16.58
N GLY A 350 -1.81 1.14 -17.57
CA GLY A 350 -1.88 0.83 -18.99
C GLY A 350 -0.98 -0.33 -19.35
N PHE A 351 0.22 -0.40 -18.75
CA PHE A 351 1.05 -1.59 -18.85
C PHE A 351 0.40 -2.78 -18.15
N GLY A 352 -0.17 -2.59 -16.97
CA GLY A 352 -0.90 -3.62 -16.22
C GLY A 352 -2.12 -4.20 -16.95
N ILE A 353 -2.72 -3.46 -17.89
CA ILE A 353 -3.79 -3.96 -18.78
C ILE A 353 -3.22 -4.99 -19.77
N LEU A 354 -2.04 -4.74 -20.32
CA LEU A 354 -1.39 -5.60 -21.32
C LEU A 354 -0.60 -6.74 -20.69
N GLU A 355 -0.05 -6.52 -19.49
CA GLU A 355 0.85 -7.39 -18.74
C GLU A 355 0.43 -8.88 -18.74
N PRO A 356 -0.84 -9.27 -18.51
CA PRO A 356 -1.23 -10.69 -18.46
C PRO A 356 -1.13 -11.44 -19.79
N PHE A 357 -0.95 -10.73 -20.90
CA PHE A 357 -0.88 -11.28 -22.26
C PHE A 357 0.52 -11.16 -22.88
N LEU A 358 1.48 -10.54 -22.18
CA LEU A 358 2.84 -10.36 -22.69
C LEU A 358 3.69 -11.64 -22.52
N PRO A 359 4.62 -11.90 -23.46
CA PRO A 359 5.60 -12.97 -23.33
C PRO A 359 6.48 -12.82 -22.07
N PRO A 360 6.94 -13.93 -21.45
CA PRO A 360 7.77 -13.90 -20.25
C PRO A 360 9.06 -13.08 -20.39
N GLU A 361 9.64 -13.01 -21.59
CA GLU A 361 10.86 -12.27 -21.90
C GLU A 361 10.63 -10.75 -21.73
N ILE A 362 9.50 -10.25 -22.23
CA ILE A 362 9.12 -8.83 -22.11
C ILE A 362 8.82 -8.51 -20.65
N LEU A 363 8.16 -9.41 -19.92
CA LEU A 363 7.85 -9.21 -18.50
C LEU A 363 9.11 -9.14 -17.64
N ARG A 364 10.09 -10.02 -17.87
CA ARG A 364 11.39 -9.98 -17.16
C ARG A 364 12.11 -8.65 -17.38
N LEU A 365 12.15 -8.17 -18.63
CA LEU A 365 12.73 -6.87 -18.93
C LEU A 365 11.94 -5.74 -18.27
N ALA A 366 10.62 -5.71 -18.42
CA ALA A 366 9.73 -4.71 -17.85
C ALA A 366 9.87 -4.61 -16.32
N TYR A 367 9.94 -5.74 -15.61
CA TYR A 367 10.14 -5.75 -14.16
C TYR A 367 11.53 -5.28 -13.75
N SER A 368 12.57 -5.56 -14.53
CA SER A 368 13.93 -5.08 -14.25
C SER A 368 14.04 -3.55 -14.37
N VAL A 369 13.28 -2.94 -15.29
CA VAL A 369 13.30 -1.49 -15.52
C VAL A 369 12.22 -0.74 -14.74
N ARG A 370 11.28 -1.43 -14.07
CA ARG A 370 10.13 -0.81 -13.38
C ARG A 370 10.52 0.25 -12.35
N GLN A 371 11.63 0.06 -11.63
CA GLN A 371 12.15 1.03 -10.68
C GLN A 371 12.65 2.33 -11.35
N PHE A 372 13.00 2.27 -12.64
CA PHE A 372 13.45 3.40 -13.43
C PHE A 372 12.33 4.06 -14.24
N SER A 373 11.11 3.50 -14.24
CA SER A 373 9.99 4.02 -15.03
C SER A 373 9.64 5.48 -14.72
N LEU A 374 9.83 5.91 -13.47
CA LEU A 374 9.68 7.32 -13.08
C LEU A 374 10.68 8.23 -13.80
N PHE A 375 11.96 7.82 -13.86
CA PHE A 375 13.01 8.56 -14.57
C PHE A 375 12.79 8.53 -16.08
N LEU A 376 12.31 7.40 -16.62
CA LEU A 376 11.94 7.30 -18.03
C LEU A 376 10.80 8.25 -18.38
N LEU A 377 9.76 8.31 -17.54
CA LEU A 377 8.65 9.24 -17.73
C LEU A 377 9.14 10.69 -17.67
N LEU A 378 9.97 11.03 -16.67
CA LEU A 378 10.55 12.37 -16.56
C LEU A 378 11.40 12.73 -17.79
N ALA A 379 12.23 11.81 -18.26
CA ALA A 379 13.04 12.01 -19.45
C ALA A 379 12.18 12.19 -20.71
N LEU A 380 11.10 11.42 -20.84
CA LEU A 380 10.13 11.56 -21.93
C LEU A 380 9.47 12.94 -21.91
N PHE A 381 9.14 13.46 -20.73
CA PHE A 381 8.56 14.80 -20.56
C PHE A 381 9.55 15.94 -20.84
N MET A 382 10.80 15.80 -20.42
CA MET A 382 11.80 16.87 -20.50
C MET A 382 12.54 16.92 -21.84
N PHE A 383 12.83 15.77 -22.44
CA PHE A 383 13.70 15.65 -23.61
C PHE A 383 12.95 15.33 -24.91
N THR A 384 11.62 15.18 -24.85
CA THR A 384 10.81 14.91 -26.06
C THR A 384 9.56 15.79 -26.10
N PRO A 385 8.93 15.98 -27.28
CA PRO A 385 7.67 16.71 -27.41
C PRO A 385 6.48 16.03 -26.70
N PHE A 386 6.64 14.81 -26.19
CA PHE A 386 5.56 14.01 -25.62
C PHE A 386 4.80 14.74 -24.51
N GLY A 387 5.49 15.38 -23.57
CA GLY A 387 4.85 16.11 -22.47
C GLY A 387 3.96 17.25 -22.97
N ASN A 388 4.48 18.04 -23.94
CA ASN A 388 3.72 19.12 -24.57
C ASN A 388 2.49 18.58 -25.33
N GLU A 389 2.68 17.53 -26.13
CA GLU A 389 1.58 16.88 -26.86
C GLU A 389 0.50 16.34 -25.92
N LEU A 390 0.89 15.75 -24.80
CA LEU A 390 -0.05 15.28 -23.77
C LEU A 390 -0.88 16.44 -23.21
N MET A 391 -0.25 17.58 -22.89
CA MET A 391 -0.95 18.76 -22.38
C MET A 391 -1.92 19.34 -23.42
N VAL A 392 -1.45 19.52 -24.66
CA VAL A 392 -2.27 20.04 -25.77
C VAL A 392 -3.47 19.13 -26.05
N ARG A 393 -3.26 17.81 -26.08
CA ARG A 393 -4.35 16.84 -26.27
C ARG A 393 -5.33 16.85 -25.12
N SER A 394 -4.86 16.99 -23.88
CA SER A 394 -5.72 17.08 -22.69
C SER A 394 -6.56 18.36 -22.70
N LEU A 395 -5.98 19.50 -23.08
CA LEU A 395 -6.72 20.75 -23.29
C LEU A 395 -7.74 20.64 -24.43
N ARG A 396 -7.39 19.94 -25.52
CA ARG A 396 -8.32 19.73 -26.65
C ARG A 396 -9.57 18.94 -26.24
N VAL A 397 -9.45 17.99 -25.31
CA VAL A 397 -10.63 17.28 -24.75
C VAL A 397 -11.56 18.26 -24.03
N LEU A 398 -11.03 19.23 -23.29
CA LEU A 398 -11.86 20.27 -22.65
C LEU A 398 -12.58 21.13 -23.69
N MET A 399 -11.91 21.45 -24.81
CA MET A 399 -12.52 22.21 -25.89
C MET A 399 -13.70 21.47 -26.57
N TRP A 400 -13.78 20.14 -26.45
CA TRP A 400 -14.96 19.40 -26.90
C TRP A 400 -16.17 19.58 -25.98
N ILE A 401 -15.96 19.98 -24.73
CA ILE A 401 -17.03 20.39 -23.81
C ILE A 401 -17.43 21.82 -24.19
N ASP A 402 -16.49 22.75 -24.06
CA ASP A 402 -16.63 24.15 -24.48
C ASP A 402 -15.26 24.85 -24.50
N GLN A 403 -15.05 25.81 -25.41
CA GLN A 403 -13.78 26.53 -25.52
C GLN A 403 -13.43 27.33 -24.24
N SER A 404 -14.44 27.84 -23.53
CA SER A 404 -14.25 28.57 -22.28
C SER A 404 -13.73 27.68 -21.15
N VAL A 405 -14.05 26.37 -21.15
CA VAL A 405 -13.57 25.42 -20.13
C VAL A 405 -12.05 25.25 -20.24
N ALA A 406 -11.52 25.18 -21.45
CA ALA A 406 -10.07 25.13 -21.65
C ALA A 406 -9.38 26.41 -21.15
N MET A 407 -9.97 27.59 -21.41
CA MET A 407 -9.45 28.86 -20.89
C MET A 407 -9.54 28.93 -19.36
N LEU A 408 -10.65 28.49 -18.77
CA LEU A 408 -10.83 28.41 -17.32
C LEU A 408 -9.81 27.48 -16.68
N ALA A 409 -9.45 26.35 -17.30
CA ALA A 409 -8.44 25.45 -16.77
C ALA A 409 -7.05 26.10 -16.76
N ILE A 410 -6.68 26.83 -17.82
CA ILE A 410 -5.42 27.59 -17.89
C ILE A 410 -5.39 28.66 -16.80
N ASN A 411 -6.44 29.48 -16.70
CA ASN A 411 -6.53 30.52 -15.69
C ASN A 411 -6.59 29.95 -14.26
N GLY A 412 -7.22 28.79 -14.11
CA GLY A 412 -7.27 28.03 -12.86
C GLY A 412 -5.88 27.60 -12.40
N PHE A 413 -5.01 27.21 -13.34
CA PHE A 413 -3.62 26.88 -13.05
C PHE A 413 -2.85 28.09 -12.51
N ASP A 414 -3.06 29.27 -13.08
CA ASP A 414 -2.45 30.52 -12.61
C ASP A 414 -2.94 30.92 -11.21
N ILE A 415 -4.25 30.78 -10.95
CA ILE A 415 -4.84 31.06 -9.63
C ILE A 415 -4.31 30.07 -8.59
N PHE A 416 -4.19 28.79 -8.97
CA PHE A 416 -3.70 27.72 -8.12
C PHE A 416 -2.23 27.95 -7.71
N ARG A 417 -1.38 28.43 -8.62
CA ARG A 417 0.04 28.75 -8.37
C ARG A 417 0.24 30.14 -7.77
N PHE A 418 -0.39 30.40 -6.63
CA PHE A 418 -0.38 31.74 -6.01
C PHE A 418 0.99 32.20 -5.49
N TRP A 419 1.99 31.32 -5.42
CA TRP A 419 3.35 31.60 -4.94
C TRP A 419 4.36 31.93 -6.05
N SER A 420 3.96 31.86 -7.34
CA SER A 420 4.85 32.09 -8.48
C SER A 420 4.66 33.45 -9.13
#